data_AF-A0A9P6HQH8-F1
#
_entry.id   AF-A0A9P6HQH8-F1
#
_cell.length_a   1.000
_cell.length_b   1.000
_cell.length_c   1.000
_cell.angle_alpha   90.00
_cell.angle_beta   90.00
_cell.angle_gamma   90.00
#
_symmetry.space_group_name_H-M   'P 1'
#
loop_
_entity.id
_entity.type
_entity.pdbx_description
1 polymer ?
#
loop_
_entity_poly.entity_id
_entity_poly.type
_entity_poly.pdbx_seq_one_letter_code
_entity_poly.pdbx_strand_id
1 'polypeptide(L)'
;LSTSQGTSNLERSRRKCMQQRGANENPIPDVPQPPPLTYSQPKHHALIAARCASSKRSFNSVADPYYIQEVEMLCPGTKIPSPATVSRDINMMYKFGAEVVHKYFSVS
;
A
#
# COMPACT_ATOMS: atom_id res chain seq x y z
N LEU A 1 21.64 38.76 24.41
CA LEU A 1 20.24 38.53 23.98
C LEU A 1 19.89 37.09 24.33
N SER A 2 19.16 36.89 25.44
CA SER A 2 18.73 35.57 25.90
C SER A 2 17.37 35.28 25.28
N THR A 3 17.28 34.31 24.36
CA THR A 3 16.01 33.84 23.84
C THR A 3 15.40 32.90 24.87
N SER A 4 14.40 33.36 25.62
CA SER A 4 13.63 32.50 26.52
C SER A 4 13.05 31.35 25.72
N GLN A 5 13.31 30.10 26.13
CA GLN A 5 12.79 28.89 25.49
C GLN A 5 11.24 28.86 25.57
N GLY A 6 10.58 29.49 24.60
CA GLY A 6 9.11 29.52 24.47
C GLY A 6 8.51 28.21 23.96
N THR A 7 9.32 27.19 23.68
CA THR A 7 8.89 25.90 23.12
C THR A 7 8.59 24.84 24.17
N SER A 8 8.76 25.14 25.46
CA SER A 8 8.56 24.19 26.56
C SER A 8 7.14 23.63 26.63
N ASN A 9 6.13 24.45 26.32
CA ASN A 9 4.73 24.02 26.26
C ASN A 9 4.47 23.08 25.07
N LEU A 10 5.16 23.29 23.95
CA LEU A 10 5.03 22.46 22.76
C LEU A 10 5.67 21.08 23.00
N GLU A 11 6.86 21.05 23.59
CA GLU A 11 7.53 19.80 23.99
C GLU A 11 6.73 19.02 25.04
N ARG A 12 6.16 19.71 26.04
CA ARG A 12 5.30 19.08 27.05
C ARG A 12 4.05 18.46 26.41
N SER A 13 3.43 19.16 25.47
CA SER A 13 2.26 18.68 24.74
C SER A 13 2.60 17.49 23.84
N ARG A 14 3.76 17.52 23.15
CA ARG A 14 4.28 16.41 22.34
C ARG A 14 4.49 15.15 23.19
N ARG A 15 5.17 15.27 24.34
CA ARG A 15 5.43 14.15 25.24
C ARG A 15 4.15 13.55 25.81
N LYS A 16 3.19 14.39 26.21
CA LYS A 16 1.88 13.92 26.71
C LYS A 16 1.12 13.16 25.64
N CYS A 17 1.12 13.63 24.39
CA CYS A 17 0.51 12.95 23.26
C CYS A 17 1.19 11.59 22.97
N MET A 18 2.52 11.53 23.00
CA MET A 18 3.26 10.28 22.81
C MET A 18 3.00 9.27 23.93
N GLN A 19 2.92 9.70 25.19
CA GLN A 19 2.53 8.84 26.31
C GLN A 19 1.11 8.29 26.16
N GLN A 20 0.14 9.13 25.77
CA GLN A 20 -1.24 8.68 25.53
C GLN A 20 -1.33 7.66 24.39
N ARG A 21 -0.43 7.75 23.42
CA ARG A 21 -0.35 6.83 22.27
C ARG A 21 0.52 5.60 22.53
N GLY A 22 1.16 5.48 23.69
CA GLY A 22 2.10 4.39 24.00
C GLY A 22 3.36 4.37 23.12
N ALA A 23 3.72 5.50 22.50
CA ALA A 23 4.91 5.62 21.66
C ALA A 23 6.12 6.02 22.51
N ASN A 24 7.06 5.08 22.72
CA ASN A 24 8.33 5.39 23.37
C ASN A 24 9.26 6.14 22.40
N GLU A 25 10.06 7.10 22.89
CA GLU A 25 11.17 7.76 22.14
C GLU A 25 12.36 6.81 21.88
N ASN A 26 12.14 5.49 21.94
CA ASN A 26 13.19 4.55 21.62
C ASN A 26 13.52 4.68 20.14
N PRO A 27 14.81 4.61 19.75
CA PRO A 27 15.18 4.40 18.35
C PRO A 27 14.36 3.23 17.86
N ILE A 28 13.67 3.43 16.73
CA ILE A 28 12.89 2.39 16.06
C ILE A 28 13.82 1.17 16.01
N PRO A 29 13.54 0.06 16.71
CA PRO A 29 14.34 -1.14 16.55
C PRO A 29 14.31 -1.47 15.06
N ASP A 30 15.50 -1.70 14.50
CA ASP A 30 15.76 -1.99 13.08
C ASP A 30 14.50 -2.58 12.46
N VAL A 31 13.78 -1.79 11.65
CA VAL A 31 12.49 -2.20 11.10
C VAL A 31 12.74 -3.56 10.47
N PRO A 32 12.11 -4.66 10.96
CA PRO A 32 12.37 -5.98 10.40
C PRO A 32 12.16 -5.86 8.91
N GLN A 33 13.24 -6.05 8.13
CA GLN A 33 13.13 -5.93 6.69
C GLN A 33 12.02 -6.90 6.26
N PRO A 34 10.95 -6.41 5.62
CA PRO A 34 9.89 -7.30 5.19
C PRO A 34 10.53 -8.38 4.32
N PRO A 35 10.12 -9.65 4.50
CA PRO A 35 10.71 -10.74 3.75
C PRO A 35 10.65 -10.41 2.26
N PRO A 36 11.68 -10.80 1.47
CA PRO A 36 11.69 -10.53 0.04
C PRO A 36 10.36 -10.98 -0.56
N LEU A 37 9.72 -10.08 -1.32
CA LEU A 37 8.41 -10.30 -1.91
C LEU A 37 8.45 -11.54 -2.80
N THR A 38 8.04 -12.68 -2.23
CA THR A 38 7.99 -13.93 -2.97
C THR A 38 6.84 -13.85 -3.97
N TYR A 39 7.12 -14.20 -5.22
CA TYR A 39 6.10 -14.24 -6.26
C TYR A 39 4.94 -15.17 -5.83
N SER A 40 3.73 -14.68 -6.02
CA SER A 40 2.53 -15.52 -6.01
C SER A 40 1.53 -14.94 -6.99
N GLN A 41 0.86 -15.82 -7.72
CA GLN A 41 -0.06 -15.41 -8.77
C GLN A 41 -1.19 -14.48 -8.27
N PRO A 42 -1.86 -14.74 -7.11
CA PRO A 42 -2.90 -13.85 -6.63
C PRO A 42 -2.38 -12.45 -6.27
N LYS A 43 -1.19 -12.35 -5.66
CA LYS A 43 -0.56 -11.06 -5.36
C LYS A 43 -0.18 -10.31 -6.62
N HIS A 44 0.34 -11.02 -7.63
CA HIS A 44 0.68 -10.43 -8.92
C HIS A 44 -0.56 -9.82 -9.60
N HIS A 45 -1.66 -10.58 -9.68
CA HIS A 45 -2.94 -10.08 -10.20
C HIS A 45 -3.44 -8.86 -9.41
N ALA A 46 -3.38 -8.92 -8.09
CA ALA A 46 -3.80 -7.81 -7.23
C ALA A 46 -2.97 -6.54 -7.51
N LEU A 47 -1.66 -6.66 -7.68
CA LEU A 47 -0.80 -5.52 -8.00
C LEU A 47 -1.13 -4.92 -9.38
N ILE A 48 -1.44 -5.75 -10.38
CA ILE A 48 -1.86 -5.29 -11.71
C ILE A 48 -3.19 -4.52 -11.61
N ALA A 49 -4.18 -5.10 -10.91
CA ALA A 49 -5.48 -4.48 -10.68
C ALA A 49 -5.34 -3.12 -9.98
N ALA A 50 -4.57 -3.07 -8.90
CA ALA A 50 -4.29 -1.83 -8.17
C ALA A 50 -3.56 -0.80 -9.03
N ARG A 51 -2.59 -1.21 -9.86
CA ARG A 51 -1.90 -0.34 -10.81
C ARG A 51 -2.86 0.24 -11.85
N CYS A 52 -3.78 -0.56 -12.37
CA CYS A 52 -4.80 -0.09 -13.31
C CYS A 52 -5.74 0.94 -12.68
N ALA A 53 -6.24 0.65 -11.46
CA ALA A 53 -7.11 1.55 -10.72
C ALA A 53 -6.42 2.88 -10.34
N SER A 54 -5.19 2.83 -9.82
CA SER A 54 -4.47 4.02 -9.34
C SER A 54 -3.98 4.93 -10.47
N SER A 55 -3.51 4.33 -11.56
CA SER A 55 -2.90 5.06 -12.68
C SER A 55 -3.85 5.28 -13.86
N LYS A 56 -5.13 4.92 -13.72
CA LYS A 56 -6.15 4.96 -14.79
C LYS A 56 -5.69 4.24 -16.06
N ARG A 57 -4.98 3.11 -15.91
CA ARG A 57 -4.48 2.32 -17.05
C ARG A 57 -5.57 1.38 -17.54
N SER A 58 -5.61 1.19 -18.87
CA SER A 58 -6.47 0.19 -19.50
C SER A 58 -6.07 -1.22 -19.09
N PHE A 59 -7.05 -2.11 -18.90
CA PHE A 59 -6.79 -3.52 -18.60
C PHE A 59 -6.04 -4.23 -19.74
N ASN A 60 -6.12 -3.69 -20.96
CA ASN A 60 -5.35 -4.19 -22.10
C ASN A 60 -3.83 -3.98 -21.94
N SER A 61 -3.38 -3.21 -20.93
CA SER A 61 -1.94 -3.05 -20.67
C SER A 61 -1.24 -4.37 -20.35
N VAL A 62 -1.98 -5.40 -19.89
CA VAL A 62 -1.40 -6.73 -19.66
C VAL A 62 -1.12 -7.51 -20.95
N ALA A 63 -1.73 -7.11 -22.06
CA ALA A 63 -1.49 -7.67 -23.38
C ALA A 63 -0.40 -6.90 -24.16
N ASP A 64 0.17 -5.85 -23.56
CA ASP A 64 1.24 -5.08 -24.18
C ASP A 64 2.51 -5.95 -24.31
N PRO A 65 3.14 -6.04 -25.51
CA PRO A 65 4.31 -6.87 -25.71
C PRO A 65 5.50 -6.52 -24.81
N TYR A 66 5.70 -5.24 -24.50
CA TYR A 66 6.81 -4.81 -23.63
C TYR A 66 6.52 -5.13 -22.17
N TYR A 67 5.27 -5.07 -21.74
CA TYR A 67 4.88 -5.57 -20.43
C TYR A 67 5.11 -7.08 -20.30
N ILE A 68 4.76 -7.86 -21.33
CA ILE A 68 5.01 -9.31 -21.34
C ILE A 68 6.51 -9.60 -21.25
N GLN A 69 7.33 -8.89 -22.03
CA GLN A 69 8.80 -9.02 -21.97
C GLN A 69 9.37 -8.61 -20.61
N GLU A 70 8.87 -7.52 -20.00
CA GLU A 70 9.26 -7.10 -18.65
C GLU A 70 9.00 -8.21 -17.63
N VAL A 71 7.80 -8.80 -17.66
CA VAL A 71 7.42 -9.89 -16.76
C VAL A 71 8.30 -11.12 -16.97
N GLU A 72 8.59 -11.49 -18.22
CA GLU A 72 9.43 -12.64 -18.54
C GLU A 72 10.89 -12.43 -18.09
N MET A 73 11.43 -11.22 -18.24
CA MET A 73 12.78 -10.89 -17.76
C MET A 73 12.90 -10.96 -16.22
N LEU A 74 11.86 -10.55 -15.50
CA LEU A 74 11.87 -10.50 -14.04
C LEU A 74 11.48 -11.83 -13.40
N CYS A 75 10.56 -12.58 -14.01
CA CYS A 75 10.06 -13.85 -13.51
C CYS A 75 9.61 -14.77 -14.67
N PRO A 76 10.56 -15.53 -15.26
CA PRO A 76 10.30 -16.37 -16.42
C PRO A 76 9.16 -17.37 -16.21
N GLY A 77 8.32 -17.56 -17.23
CA GLY A 77 7.20 -18.50 -17.20
C GLY A 77 6.00 -18.02 -16.38
N THR A 78 5.98 -16.75 -15.97
CA THR A 78 4.83 -16.15 -15.29
C THR A 78 3.61 -16.09 -16.20
N LYS A 79 2.48 -16.64 -15.74
CA LYS A 79 1.20 -16.55 -16.43
C LYS A 79 0.57 -15.18 -16.18
N ILE A 80 0.53 -14.37 -17.23
CA ILE A 80 -0.08 -13.04 -17.20
C ILE A 80 -1.62 -13.19 -17.27
N PRO A 81 -2.39 -12.47 -16.42
CA PRO A 81 -3.85 -12.51 -16.48
C PRO A 81 -4.38 -11.91 -17.79
N SER A 82 -5.56 -12.37 -18.21
CA SER A 82 -6.30 -11.72 -19.29
C SER A 82 -6.83 -10.34 -18.85
N PRO A 83 -7.06 -9.39 -19.78
CA PRO A 83 -7.71 -8.12 -19.45
C PRO A 83 -9.06 -8.28 -18.74
N ALA A 84 -9.82 -9.31 -19.10
CA ALA A 84 -11.09 -9.63 -18.44
C ALA A 84 -10.88 -10.09 -16.99
N THR A 85 -9.81 -10.82 -16.70
CA THR A 85 -9.43 -11.20 -15.33
C THR A 85 -9.11 -9.96 -14.50
N VAL A 86 -8.29 -9.04 -15.02
CA VAL A 86 -7.95 -7.78 -14.34
C VAL A 86 -9.19 -6.95 -14.04
N SER A 87 -10.15 -6.87 -14.98
CA SER A 87 -11.42 -6.19 -14.75
C SER A 87 -12.22 -6.80 -13.59
N ARG A 88 -12.29 -8.13 -13.50
CA ARG A 88 -12.95 -8.82 -12.38
C ARG A 88 -12.23 -8.57 -11.06
N ASP A 89 -10.91 -8.63 -11.06
CA ASP A 89 -10.09 -8.41 -9.85
C ASP A 89 -10.30 -7.01 -9.28
N ILE A 90 -10.32 -5.99 -10.15
CA ILE A 90 -10.62 -4.60 -9.73
C ILE A 90 -12.03 -4.47 -9.18
N ASN A 91 -13.02 -5.08 -9.83
CA ASN A 91 -14.39 -5.06 -9.32
C ASN A 91 -14.49 -5.71 -7.94
N MET A 92 -13.75 -6.79 -7.68
CA MET A 92 -13.67 -7.39 -6.35
C MET A 92 -13.01 -6.43 -5.35
N MET A 93 -11.89 -5.79 -5.72
CA MET A 93 -11.23 -4.80 -4.86
C MET A 93 -12.15 -3.65 -4.47
N TYR A 94 -12.93 -3.11 -5.42
CA TYR A 94 -13.89 -2.06 -5.11
C TYR A 94 -15.00 -2.53 -4.17
N LYS A 95 -15.53 -3.74 -4.37
CA LYS A 95 -16.57 -4.30 -3.49
C LYS A 95 -16.07 -4.45 -2.05
N PHE A 96 -14.94 -5.14 -1.85
CA PHE A 96 -14.38 -5.34 -0.52
C PHE A 96 -13.87 -4.03 0.09
N GLY A 97 -13.27 -3.15 -0.71
CA GLY A 97 -12.85 -1.83 -0.26
C GLY A 97 -14.02 -0.98 0.22
N ALA A 98 -15.15 -0.99 -0.50
CA ALA A 98 -16.36 -0.29 -0.11
C ALA A 98 -16.95 -0.82 1.21
N GLU A 99 -16.93 -2.14 1.42
CA GLU A 99 -17.37 -2.74 2.70
C GLU A 99 -16.50 -2.27 3.87
N VAL A 100 -15.18 -2.23 3.70
CA VAL A 100 -14.25 -1.76 4.73
C VAL A 100 -14.48 -0.28 5.04
N VAL A 101 -14.62 0.55 4.00
CA VAL A 101 -14.88 1.99 4.14
C VAL A 101 -16.22 2.23 4.82
N HIS A 102 -17.27 1.54 4.38
CA HIS A 102 -18.59 1.62 5.01
C HIS A 102 -18.51 1.24 6.48
N LYS A 103 -17.86 0.12 6.81
CA LYS A 103 -17.66 -0.32 8.20
C LYS A 103 -16.99 0.77 9.03
N TYR A 104 -15.92 1.38 8.53
CA TYR A 104 -15.21 2.46 9.23
C TYR A 104 -16.12 3.65 9.55
N PHE A 105 -16.94 4.09 8.59
CA PHE A 105 -17.85 5.22 8.78
C PHE A 105 -19.11 4.87 9.58
N SER A 106 -19.52 3.60 9.63
CA SER A 106 -20.72 3.15 10.36
C SER A 106 -20.55 3.03 11.88
N VAL A 107 -19.33 3.18 12.43
CA VAL A 107 -19.07 3.19 13.89
C VAL A 107 -19.04 4.63 14.45
N SER A 108 -19.82 5.55 13.86
CA SER A 108 -19.98 6.93 14.35
C SER A 108 -21.21 7.07 15.22
#